data_AF-A0A352EFP0-F1
#
_entry.id   AF-A0A352EFP0-F1
#
_cell.length_a   1.000
_cell.length_b   1.000
_cell.length_c   1.000
_cell.angle_alpha   90.00
_cell.angle_beta   90.00
_cell.angle_gamma   90.00
#
_symmetry.space_group_name_H-M   'P 1'
#
loop_
_entity.id
_entity.type
_entity.pdbx_description
1 polymer ?
#
loop_
_entity_poly.entity_id
_entity_poly.type
_entity_poly.pdbx_seq_one_letter_code
_entity_poly.pdbx_strand_id
1 'polypeptide(L)'
;MKQFIGLVLLLLNQSCVTKETTTYIAFSSCNDPENSLAVLPTLSEALDTIPTFVWLGDNVYLKDGEWDNLDRIRDRYKVSFQPELIQEILSKGTHFAIWDDHDAGPNDCDASFAGMDKTMLVFKEFWKPSYPMPNDKSYYGSVALEEGQVELFFLDNRSFRVHHDSSGATVFGEVQLKWLESAYKRSDALFKIILMGGQFLNTAQVFDNVSRFPNERNRLIDLMVNDSAVPIVLSGDRHHGELNTLDSYGKLIFETTASPLTSRNFAHHEEENLTRLHPGTTETNHFGVLGLTRIGDSITGVKMSLIGEGGTVLFSSRETNFK
;
A
#
# COMPACT_ATOMS: atom_id res chain seq x y z
N MET A 1 14.18 67.41 -35.60
CA MET A 1 14.86 66.30 -34.89
C MET A 1 13.88 65.70 -33.89
N LYS A 2 13.31 64.52 -34.20
CA LYS A 2 12.54 63.72 -33.23
C LYS A 2 13.32 62.42 -33.02
N GLN A 3 13.87 62.22 -31.84
CA GLN A 3 14.58 60.99 -31.46
C GLN A 3 13.55 59.90 -31.17
N PHE A 4 13.61 58.80 -31.93
CA PHE A 4 12.93 57.56 -31.61
C PHE A 4 13.81 56.79 -30.61
N ILE A 5 13.32 56.65 -29.38
CA ILE A 5 13.91 55.74 -28.39
C ILE A 5 13.30 54.36 -28.66
N GLY A 6 14.10 53.46 -29.22
CA GLY A 6 13.73 52.05 -29.39
C GLY A 6 13.82 51.33 -28.05
N LEU A 7 12.67 50.91 -27.51
CA LEU A 7 12.61 50.06 -26.33
C LEU A 7 12.89 48.60 -26.77
N VAL A 8 14.09 48.10 -26.46
CA VAL A 8 14.43 46.69 -26.64
C VAL A 8 13.84 45.92 -25.46
N LEU A 9 12.77 45.15 -25.70
CA LEU A 9 12.30 44.13 -24.75
C LEU A 9 13.31 42.97 -24.75
N LEU A 10 14.09 42.85 -23.67
CA LEU A 10 14.75 41.58 -23.35
C LEU A 10 13.68 40.58 -22.89
N LEU A 11 13.30 39.66 -23.77
CA LEU A 11 12.60 38.44 -23.38
C LEU A 11 13.63 37.52 -22.70
N LEU A 12 13.66 37.53 -21.37
CA LEU A 12 14.36 36.53 -20.58
C LEU A 12 13.66 35.18 -20.82
N ASN A 13 14.26 34.35 -21.66
CA ASN A 13 13.95 32.92 -21.75
C ASN A 13 14.31 32.30 -20.40
N GLN A 14 13.35 32.24 -19.48
CA GLN A 14 13.43 31.30 -18.37
C GLN A 14 13.24 29.91 -18.96
N SER A 15 14.33 29.31 -19.44
CA SER A 15 14.38 27.86 -19.63
C SER A 15 14.07 27.24 -18.27
N CYS A 16 12.84 26.76 -18.11
CA CYS A 16 12.41 26.06 -16.92
C CYS A 16 13.22 24.75 -16.89
N VAL A 17 14.30 24.72 -16.11
CA VAL A 17 15.01 23.48 -15.84
C VAL A 17 14.05 22.66 -15.00
N THR A 18 13.39 21.68 -15.62
CA THR A 18 12.54 20.71 -14.91
C THR A 18 13.44 19.93 -13.96
N LYS A 19 13.33 20.24 -12.66
CA LYS A 19 14.09 19.57 -11.61
C LYS A 19 13.61 18.12 -11.50
N GLU A 20 14.54 17.19 -11.33
CA GLU A 20 14.21 15.83 -10.94
C GLU A 20 13.59 15.83 -9.53
N THR A 21 12.43 15.21 -9.41
CA THR A 21 11.70 15.06 -8.15
C THR A 21 11.60 13.58 -7.84
N THR A 22 11.87 13.20 -6.59
CA THR A 22 11.57 11.86 -6.08
C THR A 22 10.58 11.96 -4.93
N THR A 23 9.46 11.26 -5.05
CA THR A 23 8.48 11.08 -3.98
C THR A 23 8.78 9.77 -3.28
N TYR A 24 8.85 9.80 -1.95
CA TYR A 24 9.06 8.60 -1.13
C TYR A 24 7.80 8.30 -0.32
N ILE A 25 7.45 7.02 -0.25
CA ILE A 25 6.35 6.50 0.56
C ILE A 25 6.89 5.31 1.35
N ALA A 26 6.78 5.37 2.68
CA ALA A 26 7.07 4.23 3.54
C ALA A 26 5.78 3.46 3.83
N PHE A 27 5.88 2.16 4.10
CA PHE A 27 4.70 1.32 4.33
C PHE A 27 5.06 0.02 5.06
N SER A 28 4.11 -0.56 5.79
CA SER A 28 4.21 -1.92 6.33
C SER A 28 2.84 -2.42 6.78
N SER A 29 2.74 -3.69 7.17
CA SER A 29 1.52 -4.34 7.70
C SER A 29 1.86 -5.15 8.95
N CYS A 30 0.85 -5.77 9.57
CA CYS A 30 1.02 -6.75 10.64
C CYS A 30 1.70 -6.13 11.87
N ASN A 31 0.98 -5.20 12.49
CA ASN A 31 1.36 -4.49 13.70
C ASN A 31 0.84 -5.20 14.97
N ASP A 32 1.65 -6.12 15.51
CA ASP A 32 1.47 -6.68 16.85
C ASP A 32 2.68 -6.34 17.77
N PRO A 33 2.65 -5.17 18.43
CA PRO A 33 3.76 -4.69 19.28
C PRO A 33 4.04 -5.56 20.51
N GLU A 34 3.20 -6.56 20.81
CA GLU A 34 3.50 -7.55 21.85
C GLU A 34 4.68 -8.48 21.45
N ASN A 35 5.05 -8.57 20.15
CA ASN A 35 6.14 -9.44 19.69
C ASN A 35 7.48 -8.72 19.52
N SER A 36 7.57 -7.68 18.69
CA SER A 36 8.82 -6.97 18.42
C SER A 36 8.60 -5.47 18.21
N LEU A 37 9.53 -4.65 18.70
CA LEU A 37 9.57 -3.20 18.44
C LEU A 37 10.88 -2.79 17.75
N ALA A 38 11.73 -3.74 17.38
CA ALA A 38 13.14 -3.48 17.09
C ALA A 38 13.37 -2.67 15.81
N VAL A 39 12.45 -2.76 14.83
CA VAL A 39 12.53 -1.97 13.59
C VAL A 39 11.98 -0.55 13.74
N LEU A 40 11.18 -0.27 14.78
CA LEU A 40 10.48 1.01 14.93
C LEU A 40 11.41 2.23 15.06
N PRO A 41 12.57 2.18 15.74
CA PRO A 41 13.52 3.29 15.72
C PRO A 41 13.97 3.65 14.30
N THR A 42 14.29 2.64 13.47
CA THR A 42 14.67 2.85 12.07
C THR A 42 13.53 3.41 11.23
N LEU A 43 12.29 2.92 11.43
CA LEU A 43 11.13 3.52 10.78
C LEU A 43 10.93 4.98 11.20
N SER A 44 11.03 5.27 12.50
CA SER A 44 10.89 6.64 13.03
C SER A 44 11.92 7.60 12.41
N GLU A 45 13.18 7.19 12.29
CA GLU A 45 14.24 7.97 11.62
C GLU A 45 13.95 8.17 10.13
N ALA A 46 13.46 7.15 9.43
CA ALA A 46 13.11 7.26 8.02
C ALA A 46 12.00 8.29 7.79
N LEU A 47 11.00 8.34 8.67
CA LEU A 47 9.87 9.27 8.59
C LEU A 47 10.24 10.74 8.85
N ASP A 48 11.46 11.03 9.35
CA ASP A 48 11.96 12.41 9.40
C ASP A 48 12.17 13.01 7.99
N THR A 49 12.31 12.17 6.97
CA THR A 49 12.52 12.58 5.57
C THR A 49 11.47 12.02 4.60
N ILE A 50 10.71 11.02 5.01
CA ILE A 50 9.63 10.40 4.22
C ILE A 50 8.29 10.78 4.87
N PRO A 51 7.57 11.79 4.35
CA PRO A 51 6.42 12.38 5.04
C PRO A 51 5.13 11.54 4.91
N THR A 52 5.19 10.31 4.38
CA THR A 52 4.01 9.46 4.18
C THR A 52 4.29 8.04 4.61
N PHE A 53 3.44 7.50 5.48
CA PHE A 53 3.45 6.11 5.88
C PHE A 53 2.10 5.43 5.62
N VAL A 54 2.10 4.28 4.96
CA VAL A 54 0.89 3.50 4.70
C VAL A 54 0.88 2.23 5.55
N TRP A 55 -0.16 2.09 6.37
CA TRP A 55 -0.47 0.87 7.11
C TRP A 55 -1.30 -0.06 6.21
N LEU A 56 -0.73 -1.19 5.81
CA LEU A 56 -1.28 -2.09 4.79
C LEU A 56 -2.23 -3.16 5.33
N GLY A 57 -2.73 -2.98 6.56
CA GLY A 57 -3.62 -3.92 7.22
C GLY A 57 -2.95 -4.70 8.34
N ASP A 58 -3.75 -5.47 9.07
CA ASP A 58 -3.41 -6.02 10.38
C ASP A 58 -2.83 -4.95 11.31
N ASN A 59 -3.51 -3.81 11.36
CA ASN A 59 -3.05 -2.67 12.15
C ASN A 59 -3.21 -2.94 13.66
N VAL A 60 -4.15 -3.82 14.00
CA VAL A 60 -4.30 -4.43 15.32
C VAL A 60 -4.56 -5.92 15.20
N TYR A 61 -4.21 -6.68 16.25
CA TYR A 61 -4.59 -8.08 16.42
C TYR A 61 -5.59 -8.20 17.55
N LEU A 62 -6.88 -8.27 17.19
CA LEU A 62 -7.94 -8.56 18.15
C LEU A 62 -7.86 -10.02 18.63
N LYS A 63 -8.20 -10.24 19.90
CA LYS A 63 -8.19 -11.56 20.55
C LYS A 63 -9.60 -12.16 20.61
N ASP A 64 -9.67 -13.48 20.81
CA ASP A 64 -10.93 -14.20 20.96
C ASP A 64 -11.87 -13.56 22.00
N GLY A 65 -13.07 -13.20 21.54
CA GLY A 65 -14.08 -12.51 22.34
C GLY A 65 -13.92 -10.99 22.45
N GLU A 66 -13.05 -10.37 21.65
CA GLU A 66 -12.99 -8.90 21.54
C GLU A 66 -13.88 -8.36 20.41
N TRP A 67 -13.98 -9.04 19.27
CA TRP A 67 -14.65 -8.55 18.04
C TRP A 67 -16.15 -8.25 18.17
N ASP A 68 -16.84 -8.75 19.18
CA ASP A 68 -18.27 -8.52 19.37
C ASP A 68 -18.58 -7.37 20.34
N ASN A 69 -17.56 -6.70 20.89
CA ASN A 69 -17.70 -5.66 21.91
C ASN A 69 -16.89 -4.39 21.55
N LEU A 70 -17.60 -3.28 21.30
CA LEU A 70 -16.99 -2.01 20.88
C LEU A 70 -15.93 -1.48 21.85
N ASP A 71 -16.14 -1.61 23.17
CA ASP A 71 -15.20 -1.10 24.16
C ASP A 71 -13.91 -1.94 24.15
N ARG A 72 -14.03 -3.27 23.99
CA ARG A 72 -12.87 -4.15 23.86
C ARG A 72 -12.08 -3.88 22.58
N ILE A 73 -12.76 -3.65 21.46
CA ILE A 73 -12.09 -3.29 20.19
C ILE A 73 -11.34 -1.96 20.37
N ARG A 74 -11.98 -0.93 20.95
CA ARG A 74 -11.32 0.35 21.23
C ARG A 74 -10.15 0.22 22.19
N ASP A 75 -10.27 -0.61 23.22
CA ASP A 75 -9.19 -0.85 24.17
C ASP A 75 -8.01 -1.58 23.52
N ARG A 76 -8.26 -2.51 22.58
CA ARG A 76 -7.20 -3.12 21.75
C ARG A 76 -6.44 -2.07 20.96
N TYR A 77 -7.13 -1.16 20.26
CA TYR A 77 -6.48 -0.04 19.56
C TYR A 77 -5.64 0.82 20.51
N LYS A 78 -6.17 1.18 21.69
CA LYS A 78 -5.40 1.95 22.68
C LYS A 78 -4.10 1.22 23.04
N VAL A 79 -4.17 -0.07 23.37
CA VAL A 79 -3.00 -0.86 23.76
C VAL A 79 -2.01 -1.04 22.61
N SER A 80 -2.48 -1.42 21.41
CA SER A 80 -1.63 -1.66 20.23
C SER A 80 -0.92 -0.39 19.74
N PHE A 81 -1.46 0.80 20.02
CA PHE A 81 -0.81 2.05 19.65
C PHE A 81 -0.20 2.79 20.86
N GLN A 82 -0.31 2.28 22.09
CA GLN A 82 0.25 2.89 23.29
C GLN A 82 1.79 3.04 23.30
N PRO A 83 2.60 2.11 22.74
CA PRO A 83 4.06 2.20 22.85
C PRO A 83 4.61 3.55 22.37
N GLU A 84 5.57 4.12 23.13
CA GLU A 84 6.09 5.46 22.87
C GLU A 84 6.65 5.61 21.45
N LEU A 85 7.35 4.60 20.94
CA LEU A 85 7.87 4.61 19.57
C LEU A 85 6.76 4.60 18.51
N ILE A 86 5.63 3.95 18.76
CA ILE A 86 4.48 3.98 17.84
C ILE A 86 3.82 5.37 17.88
N GLN A 87 3.68 5.96 19.07
CA GLN A 87 3.18 7.33 19.21
C GLN A 87 4.10 8.35 18.53
N GLU A 88 5.42 8.16 18.62
CA GLU A 88 6.40 8.99 17.91
C GLU A 88 6.21 8.84 16.39
N ILE A 89 6.14 7.61 15.88
CA ILE A 89 5.87 7.34 14.46
C ILE A 89 4.58 8.04 14.01
N LEU A 90 3.47 7.88 14.74
CA LEU A 90 2.18 8.50 14.43
C LEU A 90 2.21 10.03 14.45
N SER A 91 3.20 10.64 15.10
CA SER A 91 3.37 12.10 15.10
C SER A 91 4.11 12.64 13.87
N LYS A 92 4.66 11.76 13.02
CA LYS A 92 5.50 12.12 11.87
C LYS A 92 4.75 11.93 10.56
N GLY A 93 4.67 13.01 9.79
CA GLY A 93 4.10 12.97 8.44
C GLY A 93 2.61 12.65 8.40
N THR A 94 2.17 12.10 7.27
CA THR A 94 0.78 11.70 7.02
C THR A 94 0.68 10.18 7.02
N HIS A 95 -0.26 9.66 7.79
CA HIS A 95 -0.58 8.24 7.82
C HIS A 95 -1.83 7.95 6.99
N PHE A 96 -1.73 6.95 6.13
CA PHE A 96 -2.90 6.31 5.53
C PHE A 96 -2.97 4.85 5.98
N ALA A 97 -4.16 4.27 5.94
CA ALA A 97 -4.34 2.88 6.30
C ALA A 97 -5.32 2.20 5.34
N ILE A 98 -5.16 0.91 5.17
CA ILE A 98 -6.22 -0.05 4.83
C ILE A 98 -6.31 -1.05 5.98
N TRP A 99 -7.35 -1.88 5.97
CA TRP A 99 -7.54 -2.93 6.96
C TRP A 99 -7.31 -4.31 6.32
N ASP A 100 -7.07 -5.31 7.16
CA ASP A 100 -7.04 -6.72 6.75
C ASP A 100 -7.82 -7.61 7.74
N ASP A 101 -7.65 -8.93 7.72
CA ASP A 101 -8.45 -9.85 8.53
C ASP A 101 -8.30 -9.62 10.02
N HIS A 102 -7.11 -9.34 10.57
CA HIS A 102 -6.99 -9.15 12.02
C HIS A 102 -7.57 -7.82 12.54
N ASP A 103 -7.72 -6.83 11.65
CA ASP A 103 -8.54 -5.65 11.91
C ASP A 103 -10.04 -5.99 11.87
N ALA A 104 -10.45 -6.83 10.91
CA ALA A 104 -11.84 -7.12 10.60
C ALA A 104 -12.48 -8.17 11.53
N GLY A 105 -11.74 -9.22 11.89
CA GLY A 105 -12.26 -10.47 12.43
C GLY A 105 -11.16 -11.49 12.77
N PRO A 106 -11.53 -12.78 12.89
CA PRO A 106 -10.57 -13.89 12.99
C PRO A 106 -9.72 -14.04 11.72
N ASN A 107 -8.66 -14.84 11.81
CA ASN A 107 -7.78 -15.16 10.69
C ASN A 107 -8.56 -15.61 9.45
N ASP A 108 -8.20 -15.07 8.29
CA ASP A 108 -8.82 -15.29 6.98
C ASP A 108 -10.32 -14.98 6.90
N CYS A 109 -10.86 -14.15 7.81
CA CYS A 109 -12.30 -13.88 7.80
C CYS A 109 -12.80 -13.31 6.47
N ASP A 110 -14.09 -13.53 6.23
CA ASP A 110 -14.81 -13.07 5.06
C ASP A 110 -16.09 -12.33 5.45
N ALA A 111 -16.87 -11.91 4.45
CA ALA A 111 -18.07 -11.09 4.66
C ALA A 111 -19.17 -11.79 5.50
N SER A 112 -19.05 -13.08 5.80
CA SER A 112 -19.98 -13.80 6.68
C SER A 112 -19.74 -13.52 8.17
N PHE A 113 -18.61 -12.91 8.53
CA PHE A 113 -18.28 -12.63 9.92
C PHE A 113 -19.19 -11.56 10.55
N ALA A 114 -19.96 -11.96 11.57
CA ALA A 114 -20.98 -11.10 12.19
C ALA A 114 -20.42 -9.88 12.96
N GLY A 115 -19.14 -9.88 13.35
CA GLY A 115 -18.51 -8.78 14.10
C GLY A 115 -18.07 -7.60 13.22
N MET A 116 -18.12 -7.76 11.89
CA MET A 116 -17.47 -6.87 10.94
C MET A 116 -17.96 -5.41 10.99
N ASP A 117 -19.26 -5.19 11.22
CA ASP A 117 -19.82 -3.83 11.36
C ASP A 117 -19.21 -3.07 12.55
N LYS A 118 -18.89 -3.77 13.65
CA LYS A 118 -18.32 -3.15 14.86
C LYS A 118 -16.84 -2.84 14.69
N THR A 119 -16.08 -3.76 14.10
CA THR A 119 -14.65 -3.54 13.82
C THR A 119 -14.46 -2.45 12.79
N MET A 120 -15.24 -2.44 11.70
CA MET A 120 -15.25 -1.36 10.69
C MET A 120 -15.55 0.00 11.31
N LEU A 121 -16.51 0.08 12.24
CA LEU A 121 -16.82 1.32 12.96
C LEU A 121 -15.59 1.84 13.71
N VAL A 122 -14.96 1.00 14.54
CA VAL A 122 -13.79 1.43 15.34
C VAL A 122 -12.57 1.71 14.45
N PHE A 123 -12.38 0.94 13.38
CA PHE A 123 -11.33 1.17 12.39
C PHE A 123 -11.44 2.59 11.80
N LYS A 124 -12.64 2.99 11.37
CA LYS A 124 -12.92 4.34 10.86
C LYS A 124 -12.81 5.41 11.94
N GLU A 125 -13.22 5.14 13.18
CA GLU A 125 -13.05 6.05 14.31
C GLU A 125 -11.57 6.34 14.60
N PHE A 126 -10.70 5.34 14.49
CA PHE A 126 -9.27 5.45 14.73
C PHE A 126 -8.54 6.16 13.58
N TRP A 127 -8.67 5.63 12.36
CA TRP A 127 -7.90 6.11 11.21
C TRP A 127 -8.45 7.38 10.56
N LYS A 128 -9.75 7.63 10.68
CA LYS A 128 -10.41 8.86 10.20
C LYS A 128 -9.99 9.23 8.76
N PRO A 129 -10.36 8.43 7.74
CA PRO A 129 -9.94 8.66 6.37
C PRO A 129 -10.23 10.10 5.93
N SER A 130 -9.23 10.76 5.36
CA SER A 130 -9.30 12.15 4.88
C SER A 130 -9.80 12.27 3.44
N TYR A 131 -10.25 11.17 2.85
CA TYR A 131 -10.69 11.05 1.47
C TYR A 131 -12.10 10.45 1.36
N PRO A 132 -12.79 10.62 0.22
CA PRO A 132 -14.14 10.09 0.03
C PRO A 132 -14.17 8.56 0.11
N MET A 133 -15.06 8.04 0.96
CA MET A 133 -15.34 6.61 1.10
C MET A 133 -16.65 6.29 0.37
N PRO A 134 -16.64 5.58 -0.78
CA PRO A 134 -17.85 5.34 -1.58
C PRO A 134 -18.88 4.43 -0.91
N ASN A 135 -18.48 3.68 0.13
CA ASN A 135 -19.34 2.81 0.91
C ASN A 135 -19.08 3.02 2.41
N ASP A 136 -20.13 3.29 3.18
CA ASP A 136 -20.05 3.52 4.61
C ASP A 136 -19.78 2.23 5.43
N LYS A 137 -20.04 1.06 4.85
CA LYS A 137 -19.81 -0.26 5.46
C LYS A 137 -18.49 -0.95 5.05
N SER A 138 -17.65 -0.27 4.27
CA SER A 138 -16.39 -0.81 3.78
C SER A 138 -15.30 0.26 3.80
N TYR A 139 -14.03 -0.13 3.68
CA TYR A 139 -12.89 0.76 3.77
C TYR A 139 -12.10 0.86 2.45
N TYR A 140 -12.68 1.50 1.43
CA TYR A 140 -12.00 1.78 0.15
C TYR A 140 -12.23 3.22 -0.32
N GLY A 141 -11.34 3.72 -1.17
CA GLY A 141 -11.35 5.10 -1.67
C GLY A 141 -10.05 5.45 -2.40
N SER A 142 -9.85 6.72 -2.76
CA SER A 142 -8.58 7.16 -3.35
C SER A 142 -8.16 8.55 -2.88
N VAL A 143 -6.86 8.81 -2.93
CA VAL A 143 -6.29 10.14 -2.65
C VAL A 143 -5.14 10.45 -3.60
N ALA A 144 -5.14 11.66 -4.15
CA ALA A 144 -4.04 12.20 -4.90
C ALA A 144 -2.98 12.82 -3.98
N LEU A 145 -1.71 12.54 -4.26
CA LEU A 145 -0.54 13.16 -3.65
C LEU A 145 0.23 13.96 -4.70
N GLU A 146 1.22 14.75 -4.25
CA GLU A 146 2.18 15.41 -5.15
C GLU A 146 1.52 16.19 -6.29
N GLU A 147 0.52 17.00 -5.97
CA GLU A 147 -0.24 17.78 -6.95
C GLU A 147 -0.91 16.93 -8.05
N GLY A 148 -1.31 15.69 -7.73
CA GLY A 148 -2.00 14.79 -8.65
C GLY A 148 -1.08 13.85 -9.43
N GLN A 149 0.22 13.84 -9.15
CA GLN A 149 1.20 13.02 -9.87
C GLN A 149 1.24 11.57 -9.39
N VAL A 150 0.78 11.34 -8.16
CA VAL A 150 0.66 10.01 -7.54
C VAL A 150 -0.77 9.87 -7.02
N GLU A 151 -1.44 8.76 -7.32
CA GLU A 151 -2.75 8.44 -6.73
C GLU A 151 -2.64 7.13 -5.96
N LEU A 152 -3.11 7.15 -4.71
CA LEU A 152 -3.30 5.95 -3.89
C LEU A 152 -4.73 5.46 -4.03
N PHE A 153 -4.91 4.17 -4.31
CA PHE A 153 -6.19 3.48 -4.33
C PHE A 153 -6.23 2.49 -3.17
N PHE A 154 -7.06 2.79 -2.18
CA PHE A 154 -7.28 1.97 -1.00
C PHE A 154 -8.30 0.88 -1.33
N LEU A 155 -7.93 -0.39 -1.21
CA LEU A 155 -8.86 -1.51 -1.37
C LEU A 155 -9.16 -2.22 -0.05
N ASP A 156 -10.36 -2.76 0.01
CA ASP A 156 -10.91 -3.58 1.07
C ASP A 156 -11.03 -5.03 0.60
N ASN A 157 -10.19 -5.91 1.11
CA ASN A 157 -10.15 -7.34 0.78
C ASN A 157 -11.01 -8.21 1.72
N ARG A 158 -11.82 -7.62 2.61
CA ARG A 158 -12.60 -8.35 3.64
C ARG A 158 -14.10 -8.12 3.55
N SER A 159 -14.57 -6.88 3.42
CA SER A 159 -16.00 -6.53 3.49
C SER A 159 -16.88 -7.20 2.43
N PHE A 160 -16.32 -7.55 1.29
CA PHE A 160 -17.07 -8.19 0.19
C PHE A 160 -16.64 -9.64 -0.04
N ARG A 161 -15.68 -10.12 0.73
CA ARG A 161 -15.00 -11.36 0.46
C ARG A 161 -15.96 -12.54 0.58
N VAL A 162 -15.84 -13.45 -0.38
CA VAL A 162 -16.44 -14.77 -0.37
C VAL A 162 -15.30 -15.76 -0.56
N HIS A 163 -15.16 -16.71 0.35
CA HIS A 163 -14.08 -17.69 0.36
C HIS A 163 -13.80 -18.31 -1.03
N HIS A 164 -12.51 -18.49 -1.37
CA HIS A 164 -12.06 -18.91 -2.71
C HIS A 164 -12.60 -20.28 -3.17
N ASP A 165 -12.94 -21.18 -2.23
CA ASP A 165 -13.57 -22.47 -2.52
C ASP A 165 -15.10 -22.39 -2.80
N SER A 166 -15.72 -21.23 -2.56
CA SER A 166 -17.17 -21.07 -2.71
C SER A 166 -17.57 -20.68 -4.14
N SER A 167 -18.78 -21.07 -4.53
CA SER A 167 -19.41 -20.53 -5.73
C SER A 167 -19.60 -19.02 -5.60
N GLY A 168 -19.12 -18.24 -6.57
CA GLY A 168 -19.15 -16.78 -6.49
C GLY A 168 -18.03 -16.19 -5.63
N ALA A 169 -16.94 -16.94 -5.41
CA ALA A 169 -15.70 -16.45 -4.81
C ALA A 169 -15.30 -15.07 -5.35
N THR A 170 -15.02 -14.16 -4.43
CA THR A 170 -14.65 -12.77 -4.71
C THR A 170 -13.80 -12.28 -3.55
N VAL A 171 -12.80 -11.43 -3.80
CA VAL A 171 -12.01 -10.80 -2.74
C VAL A 171 -12.45 -9.34 -2.57
N PHE A 172 -12.64 -8.61 -3.66
CA PHE A 172 -13.00 -7.19 -3.62
C PHE A 172 -14.49 -6.93 -3.84
N GLY A 173 -15.23 -7.84 -4.45
CA GLY A 173 -16.64 -7.64 -4.78
C GLY A 173 -16.88 -6.70 -5.96
N GLU A 174 -17.98 -6.96 -6.67
CA GLU A 174 -18.29 -6.28 -7.93
C GLU A 174 -18.48 -4.75 -7.79
N VAL A 175 -19.02 -4.29 -6.65
CA VAL A 175 -19.26 -2.86 -6.39
C VAL A 175 -17.94 -2.10 -6.30
N GLN A 176 -16.98 -2.63 -5.52
CA GLN A 176 -15.67 -2.01 -5.35
C GLN A 176 -14.84 -2.12 -6.64
N LEU A 177 -14.86 -3.26 -7.34
CA LEU A 177 -14.12 -3.42 -8.59
C LEU A 177 -14.58 -2.41 -9.66
N LYS A 178 -15.89 -2.21 -9.82
CA LYS A 178 -16.44 -1.18 -10.72
C LYS A 178 -16.04 0.23 -10.31
N TRP A 179 -16.06 0.51 -9.01
CA TRP A 179 -15.59 1.79 -8.49
C TRP A 179 -14.11 2.00 -8.84
N LEU A 180 -13.26 1.00 -8.59
CA LEU A 180 -11.82 1.06 -8.85
C LEU A 180 -11.55 1.30 -10.33
N GLU A 181 -12.15 0.52 -11.23
CA GLU A 181 -12.00 0.73 -12.67
C GLU A 181 -12.35 2.15 -13.10
N SER A 182 -13.41 2.70 -12.52
CA SER A 182 -13.87 4.04 -12.83
C SER A 182 -12.96 5.13 -12.23
N ALA A 183 -12.49 4.95 -11.00
CA ALA A 183 -11.58 5.86 -10.33
C ALA A 183 -10.19 5.85 -10.98
N TYR A 184 -9.66 4.66 -11.26
CA TYR A 184 -8.37 4.43 -11.89
C TYR A 184 -8.29 5.10 -13.26
N LYS A 185 -9.32 4.93 -14.10
CA LYS A 185 -9.39 5.55 -15.44
C LYS A 185 -9.61 7.07 -15.43
N ARG A 186 -10.14 7.63 -14.34
CA ARG A 186 -10.35 9.08 -14.21
C ARG A 186 -9.13 9.83 -13.68
N SER A 187 -8.22 9.14 -13.01
CA SER A 187 -7.01 9.76 -12.47
C SER A 187 -5.99 9.93 -13.61
N ASP A 188 -5.41 11.13 -13.70
CA ASP A 188 -4.33 11.45 -14.64
C ASP A 188 -2.94 11.27 -14.02
N ALA A 189 -2.86 10.65 -12.83
CA ALA A 189 -1.60 10.44 -12.12
C ALA A 189 -0.61 9.58 -12.94
N LEU A 190 0.67 9.94 -12.87
CA LEU A 190 1.76 9.19 -13.51
C LEU A 190 2.03 7.86 -12.81
N PHE A 191 1.85 7.83 -11.49
CA PHE A 191 2.00 6.64 -10.66
C PHE A 191 0.66 6.33 -9.99
N LYS A 192 0.14 5.14 -10.22
CA LYS A 192 -1.12 4.67 -9.63
C LYS A 192 -0.83 3.48 -8.74
N ILE A 193 -1.00 3.67 -7.44
CA ILE A 193 -0.61 2.73 -6.40
C ILE A 193 -1.86 2.10 -5.81
N ILE A 194 -2.03 0.80 -5.98
CA ILE A 194 -3.10 0.02 -5.36
C ILE A 194 -2.59 -0.53 -4.03
N LEU A 195 -3.33 -0.28 -2.96
CA LEU A 195 -3.03 -0.73 -1.60
C LEU A 195 -4.00 -1.85 -1.26
N MET A 196 -3.49 -3.03 -0.87
CA MET A 196 -4.32 -4.18 -0.49
C MET A 196 -3.62 -5.03 0.58
N GLY A 197 -4.38 -5.72 1.44
CA GLY A 197 -3.81 -6.59 2.47
C GLY A 197 -3.08 -7.81 1.90
N GLY A 198 -3.81 -8.67 1.18
CA GLY A 198 -3.24 -9.88 0.59
C GLY A 198 -2.27 -9.63 -0.59
N GLN A 199 -1.27 -10.49 -0.74
CA GLN A 199 -0.33 -10.51 -1.87
C GLN A 199 -1.03 -10.61 -3.24
N PHE A 200 -0.47 -9.94 -4.25
CA PHE A 200 -1.07 -9.80 -5.59
C PHE A 200 -0.31 -10.52 -6.72
N LEU A 201 0.99 -10.25 -6.89
CA LEU A 201 1.75 -10.81 -8.01
C LEU A 201 2.27 -12.22 -7.74
N ASN A 202 2.45 -12.59 -6.46
CA ASN A 202 2.86 -13.93 -6.07
C ASN A 202 2.00 -15.01 -6.77
N THR A 203 2.64 -15.89 -7.53
CA THR A 203 1.94 -16.91 -8.33
C THR A 203 1.48 -18.13 -7.54
N ALA A 204 2.00 -18.32 -6.32
CA ALA A 204 1.66 -19.47 -5.50
C ALA A 204 0.22 -19.33 -4.96
N GLN A 205 -0.66 -20.27 -5.28
CA GLN A 205 -2.05 -20.29 -4.81
C GLN A 205 -2.20 -20.90 -3.41
N VAL A 206 -1.33 -20.50 -2.50
CA VAL A 206 -1.26 -20.99 -1.12
C VAL A 206 -1.60 -19.87 -0.13
N PHE A 207 -2.11 -20.24 1.05
CA PHE A 207 -2.55 -19.29 2.08
C PHE A 207 -3.56 -18.26 1.54
N ASP A 208 -3.61 -17.07 2.14
CA ASP A 208 -4.47 -15.98 1.70
C ASP A 208 -3.71 -15.04 0.74
N ASN A 209 -4.12 -15.04 -0.53
CA ASN A 209 -3.62 -14.09 -1.52
C ASN A 209 -4.56 -13.98 -2.73
N VAL A 210 -4.37 -12.94 -3.54
CA VAL A 210 -5.22 -12.62 -4.69
C VAL A 210 -5.07 -13.64 -5.83
N SER A 211 -3.99 -14.41 -5.89
CA SER A 211 -3.81 -15.48 -6.89
C SER A 211 -4.78 -16.64 -6.73
N ARG A 212 -5.46 -16.75 -5.59
CA ARG A 212 -6.62 -17.64 -5.39
C ARG A 212 -7.91 -17.14 -6.04
N PHE A 213 -7.94 -15.90 -6.51
CA PHE A 213 -9.08 -15.27 -7.17
C PHE A 213 -8.72 -14.89 -8.62
N PRO A 214 -8.45 -15.86 -9.51
CA PRO A 214 -7.82 -15.60 -10.82
C PRO A 214 -8.63 -14.65 -11.71
N ASN A 215 -9.96 -14.65 -11.61
CA ASN A 215 -10.79 -13.73 -12.39
C ASN A 215 -10.59 -12.27 -11.98
N GLU A 216 -10.54 -11.99 -10.67
CA GLU A 216 -10.31 -10.64 -10.16
C GLU A 216 -8.85 -10.22 -10.37
N ARG A 217 -7.91 -11.14 -10.16
CA ARG A 217 -6.49 -10.90 -10.45
C ARG A 217 -6.28 -10.48 -11.91
N ASN A 218 -6.82 -11.24 -12.85
CA ASN A 218 -6.71 -10.91 -14.28
C ASN A 218 -7.41 -9.59 -14.62
N ARG A 219 -8.58 -9.32 -14.03
CA ARG A 219 -9.29 -8.05 -14.20
C ARG A 219 -8.46 -6.85 -13.75
N LEU A 220 -7.74 -6.96 -12.63
CA LEU A 220 -6.85 -5.90 -12.14
C LEU A 220 -5.59 -5.76 -12.98
N ILE A 221 -5.00 -6.87 -13.43
CA ILE A 221 -3.87 -6.84 -14.40
C ILE A 221 -4.32 -6.10 -15.66
N ASP A 222 -5.47 -6.47 -16.23
CA ASP A 222 -6.02 -5.86 -17.44
C ASP A 222 -6.29 -4.35 -17.24
N LEU A 223 -6.83 -3.94 -16.08
CA LEU A 223 -7.00 -2.53 -15.75
C LEU A 223 -5.66 -1.78 -15.76
N MET A 224 -4.64 -2.34 -15.11
CA MET A 224 -3.33 -1.73 -14.98
C MET A 224 -2.57 -1.65 -16.30
N VAL A 225 -2.58 -2.72 -17.11
CA VAL A 225 -1.82 -2.74 -18.38
C VAL A 225 -2.41 -1.85 -19.46
N ASN A 226 -3.72 -1.57 -19.39
CA ASN A 226 -4.42 -0.73 -20.38
C ASN A 226 -4.44 0.76 -20.05
N ASP A 227 -3.90 1.17 -18.90
CA ASP A 227 -3.75 2.57 -18.52
C ASP A 227 -2.38 3.13 -19.00
N SER A 228 -2.14 4.45 -18.96
CA SER A 228 -0.83 5.03 -19.26
C SER A 228 0.08 5.16 -18.05
N ALA A 229 -0.48 5.17 -16.84
CA ALA A 229 0.28 5.32 -15.60
C ALA A 229 1.17 4.10 -15.30
N VAL A 230 2.18 4.29 -14.48
CA VAL A 230 2.97 3.19 -13.90
C VAL A 230 2.15 2.52 -12.80
N PRO A 231 1.82 1.22 -12.95
CA PRO A 231 1.03 0.49 -11.98
C PRO A 231 1.90 -0.09 -10.88
N ILE A 232 1.53 0.17 -9.63
CA ILE A 232 2.25 -0.28 -8.44
C ILE A 232 1.23 -0.88 -7.46
N VAL A 233 1.62 -1.97 -6.80
CA VAL A 233 0.86 -2.59 -5.72
C VAL A 233 1.71 -2.59 -4.45
N LEU A 234 1.12 -2.20 -3.33
CA LEU A 234 1.73 -2.39 -2.02
C LEU A 234 0.86 -3.36 -1.23
N SER A 235 1.47 -4.43 -0.70
CA SER A 235 0.78 -5.52 -0.02
C SER A 235 1.38 -5.92 1.34
N GLY A 236 0.61 -6.69 2.12
CA GLY A 236 0.90 -7.10 3.49
C GLY A 236 0.57 -8.57 3.77
N ASP A 237 -0.09 -8.86 4.91
CA ASP A 237 -0.65 -10.16 5.36
C ASP A 237 0.34 -11.30 5.67
N ARG A 238 1.41 -11.42 4.88
CA ARG A 238 2.09 -12.72 4.70
C ARG A 238 3.18 -13.03 5.72
N HIS A 239 3.42 -12.13 6.66
CA HIS A 239 4.47 -12.19 7.68
C HIS A 239 5.89 -12.41 7.12
N HIS A 240 6.10 -12.09 5.84
CA HIS A 240 7.38 -11.88 5.18
C HIS A 240 7.26 -10.79 4.11
N GLY A 241 8.41 -10.28 3.68
CA GLY A 241 8.52 -9.32 2.60
C GLY A 241 9.19 -9.92 1.37
N GLU A 242 8.80 -9.40 0.21
CA GLU A 242 9.39 -9.70 -1.08
C GLU A 242 9.10 -8.59 -2.10
N LEU A 243 9.92 -8.54 -3.14
CA LEU A 243 9.77 -7.63 -4.29
C LEU A 243 9.39 -8.44 -5.52
N ASN A 244 8.32 -8.03 -6.19
CA ASN A 244 7.77 -8.71 -7.35
C ASN A 244 7.65 -7.76 -8.55
N THR A 245 7.86 -8.28 -9.76
CA THR A 245 7.52 -7.59 -11.00
C THR A 245 6.87 -8.58 -11.97
N LEU A 246 5.82 -8.12 -12.65
CA LEU A 246 5.18 -8.82 -13.76
C LEU A 246 5.26 -7.97 -15.03
N ASP A 247 5.88 -8.48 -16.09
CA ASP A 247 5.71 -7.94 -17.44
C ASP A 247 4.45 -8.56 -18.06
N SER A 248 3.47 -7.71 -18.36
CA SER A 248 2.27 -8.09 -19.08
C SER A 248 2.08 -7.16 -20.26
N TYR A 249 2.16 -7.72 -21.48
CA TYR A 249 2.07 -7.00 -22.75
C TYR A 249 3.07 -5.84 -22.89
N GLY A 250 4.27 -5.96 -22.32
CA GLY A 250 5.33 -4.94 -22.39
C GLY A 250 5.18 -3.84 -21.35
N LYS A 251 4.23 -3.99 -20.41
CA LYS A 251 4.03 -3.07 -19.29
C LYS A 251 4.34 -3.77 -17.97
N LEU A 252 5.26 -3.19 -17.21
CA LEU A 252 5.66 -3.69 -15.89
C LEU A 252 4.65 -3.29 -14.82
N ILE A 253 4.22 -4.26 -14.02
CA ILE A 253 3.50 -4.07 -12.77
C ILE A 253 4.47 -4.38 -11.63
N PHE A 254 4.61 -3.44 -10.72
CA PHE A 254 5.48 -3.56 -9.55
C PHE A 254 4.66 -3.95 -8.33
N GLU A 255 5.15 -4.88 -7.51
CA GLU A 255 4.61 -5.11 -6.18
C GLU A 255 5.73 -5.14 -5.14
N THR A 256 5.47 -4.51 -3.98
CA THR A 256 6.26 -4.74 -2.78
C THR A 256 5.34 -5.23 -1.66
N THR A 257 5.62 -6.43 -1.16
CA THR A 257 5.01 -6.93 0.07
C THR A 257 5.89 -6.54 1.27
N ALA A 258 5.32 -5.88 2.27
CA ALA A 258 5.99 -5.54 3.51
C ALA A 258 5.17 -6.00 4.72
N SER A 259 5.54 -7.15 5.27
CA SER A 259 4.92 -7.80 6.41
C SER A 259 5.98 -8.65 7.12
N PRO A 260 6.24 -8.56 8.44
CA PRO A 260 5.52 -7.79 9.44
C PRO A 260 6.32 -6.62 10.01
N LEU A 261 5.62 -5.56 10.41
CA LEU A 261 6.21 -4.43 11.11
C LEU A 261 6.63 -4.80 12.54
N THR A 262 5.71 -5.38 13.32
CA THR A 262 5.96 -5.74 14.73
C THR A 262 5.50 -7.15 15.09
N SER A 263 4.65 -7.79 14.28
CA SER A 263 4.22 -9.17 14.51
C SER A 263 5.33 -10.19 14.25
N ARG A 264 5.06 -11.48 14.49
CA ARG A 264 6.02 -12.56 14.24
C ARG A 264 6.26 -12.72 12.74
N ASN A 265 7.52 -12.87 12.33
CA ASN A 265 7.85 -13.19 10.96
C ASN A 265 7.78 -14.70 10.70
N PHE A 266 7.41 -15.07 9.47
CA PHE A 266 7.39 -16.44 8.97
C PHE A 266 7.94 -16.43 7.55
N ALA A 267 9.17 -16.89 7.37
CA ALA A 267 9.78 -16.92 6.06
C ALA A 267 9.22 -18.06 5.20
N HIS A 268 8.86 -17.73 3.97
CA HIS A 268 8.21 -18.63 3.01
C HIS A 268 9.10 -18.86 1.78
N HIS A 269 10.38 -19.20 2.02
CA HIS A 269 11.40 -19.33 0.96
C HIS A 269 11.06 -20.34 -0.15
N GLU A 270 10.30 -21.38 0.19
CA GLU A 270 9.98 -22.49 -0.72
C GLU A 270 8.74 -22.24 -1.57
N GLU A 271 8.03 -21.12 -1.37
CA GLU A 271 6.88 -20.77 -2.21
C GLU A 271 7.32 -20.43 -3.64
N GLU A 272 6.70 -21.12 -4.61
CA GLU A 272 6.92 -20.90 -6.03
C GLU A 272 6.27 -19.60 -6.50
N ASN A 273 7.05 -18.53 -6.44
CA ASN A 273 6.68 -17.22 -6.96
C ASN A 273 7.54 -16.87 -8.19
N LEU A 274 6.93 -16.93 -9.38
CA LEU A 274 7.58 -16.65 -10.66
C LEU A 274 7.81 -15.15 -10.93
N THR A 275 7.26 -14.27 -10.09
CA THR A 275 7.38 -12.80 -10.25
C THR A 275 8.43 -12.18 -9.31
N ARG A 276 8.97 -12.98 -8.38
CA ARG A 276 9.94 -12.53 -7.37
C ARG A 276 11.29 -12.15 -8.00
N LEU A 277 11.84 -11.01 -7.58
CA LEU A 277 13.09 -10.45 -8.13
C LEU A 277 14.37 -10.94 -7.45
N HIS A 278 14.26 -11.64 -6.33
CA HIS A 278 15.39 -12.04 -5.50
C HIS A 278 15.17 -13.44 -4.90
N PRO A 279 16.23 -14.12 -4.43
CA PRO A 279 16.07 -15.39 -3.73
C PRO A 279 15.39 -15.19 -2.37
N GLY A 280 14.45 -16.08 -2.05
CA GLY A 280 13.80 -16.15 -0.74
C GLY A 280 12.97 -14.94 -0.34
N THR A 281 12.47 -14.95 0.89
CA THR A 281 11.69 -13.89 1.52
C THR A 281 12.46 -13.33 2.72
N THR A 282 12.00 -12.24 3.33
CA THR A 282 12.64 -11.73 4.57
C THR A 282 12.46 -12.68 5.74
N GLU A 283 13.37 -12.64 6.71
CA GLU A 283 13.33 -13.41 7.96
C GLU A 283 13.22 -12.52 9.21
N THR A 284 13.00 -11.22 9.02
CA THR A 284 12.99 -10.23 10.12
C THR A 284 11.84 -9.24 9.94
N ASN A 285 11.50 -8.53 11.02
CA ASN A 285 10.62 -7.36 10.94
C ASN A 285 11.23 -6.28 10.04
N HIS A 286 10.38 -5.61 9.27
CA HIS A 286 10.81 -4.63 8.29
C HIS A 286 9.67 -3.69 7.89
N PHE A 287 10.02 -2.66 7.13
CA PHE A 287 9.08 -1.82 6.41
C PHE A 287 9.56 -1.62 4.97
N GLY A 288 8.63 -1.31 4.08
CA GLY A 288 8.92 -0.96 2.70
C GLY A 288 9.18 0.52 2.52
N VAL A 289 10.02 0.85 1.54
CA VAL A 289 10.22 2.21 1.01
C VAL A 289 10.08 2.17 -0.50
N LEU A 290 9.10 2.90 -1.01
CA LEU A 290 8.87 3.14 -2.42
C LEU A 290 9.43 4.52 -2.78
N GLY A 291 10.26 4.59 -3.83
CA GLY A 291 10.76 5.83 -4.41
C GLY A 291 10.29 5.98 -5.86
N LEU A 292 9.65 7.11 -6.17
CA LEU A 292 9.07 7.41 -7.48
C LEU A 292 9.74 8.65 -8.06
N THR A 293 10.55 8.47 -9.10
CA THR A 293 11.37 9.54 -9.69
C THR A 293 10.81 9.98 -11.04
N ARG A 294 10.71 11.31 -11.22
CA ARG A 294 10.26 11.95 -12.46
C ARG A 294 11.01 13.25 -12.76
N ILE A 295 11.00 13.65 -14.03
CA ILE A 295 11.42 14.97 -14.52
C ILE A 295 10.25 15.58 -15.28
N GLY A 296 9.59 16.59 -14.71
CA GLY A 296 8.28 17.02 -15.23
C GLY A 296 7.30 15.84 -15.19
N ASP A 297 6.70 15.52 -16.34
CA ASP A 297 5.79 14.37 -16.48
C ASP A 297 6.49 13.09 -16.98
N SER A 298 7.80 13.13 -17.20
CA SER A 298 8.58 11.96 -17.63
C SER A 298 9.00 11.13 -16.43
N ILE A 299 8.53 9.88 -16.37
CA ILE A 299 8.96 8.91 -15.35
C ILE A 299 10.40 8.48 -15.63
N THR A 300 11.27 8.52 -14.61
CA THR A 300 12.68 8.14 -14.71
C THR A 300 13.09 7.05 -13.73
N GLY A 301 12.24 6.69 -12.76
CA GLY A 301 12.58 5.66 -11.80
C GLY A 301 11.43 5.17 -10.95
N VAL A 302 11.41 3.86 -10.70
CA VAL A 302 10.71 3.24 -9.56
C VAL A 302 11.74 2.46 -8.76
N LYS A 303 11.85 2.74 -7.46
CA LYS A 303 12.70 2.01 -6.53
C LYS A 303 11.84 1.37 -5.44
N MET A 304 11.98 0.07 -5.27
CA MET A 304 11.35 -0.71 -4.20
C MET A 304 12.43 -1.17 -3.23
N SER A 305 12.20 -1.09 -1.93
CA SER A 305 13.16 -1.57 -0.93
C SER A 305 12.45 -2.06 0.33
N LEU A 306 13.01 -3.07 0.97
CA LEU A 306 12.61 -3.56 2.29
C LEU A 306 13.74 -3.30 3.27
N ILE A 307 13.43 -2.57 4.34
CA ILE A 307 14.37 -2.04 5.31
C ILE A 307 14.10 -2.69 6.66
N GLY A 308 15.10 -3.40 7.18
CA GLY A 308 15.09 -4.00 8.50
C GLY A 308 15.73 -3.10 9.56
N GLU A 309 16.01 -3.70 10.72
CA GLU A 309 16.62 -3.04 11.86
C GLU A 309 17.97 -2.37 11.52
N GLY A 310 18.24 -1.23 12.16
CA GLY A 310 19.48 -0.47 11.97
C GLY A 310 19.66 0.10 10.57
N GLY A 311 18.59 0.17 9.77
CA GLY A 311 18.64 0.64 8.38
C GLY A 311 19.16 -0.41 7.39
N THR A 312 19.20 -1.69 7.79
CA THR A 312 19.67 -2.77 6.92
C THR A 312 18.75 -2.92 5.72
N VAL A 313 19.30 -2.80 4.51
CA VAL A 313 18.56 -3.07 3.27
C VAL A 313 18.50 -4.59 3.07
N LEU A 314 17.31 -5.17 3.28
CA LEU A 314 17.08 -6.60 3.12
C LEU A 314 16.96 -6.96 1.63
N PHE A 315 16.13 -6.20 0.92
CA PHE A 315 15.96 -6.30 -0.53
C PHE A 315 15.83 -4.91 -1.14
N SER A 316 16.31 -4.76 -2.38
CA SER A 316 16.16 -3.52 -3.15
C SER A 316 16.14 -3.81 -4.64
N SER A 317 15.27 -3.11 -5.37
CA SER A 317 15.21 -3.13 -6.83
C SER A 317 14.95 -1.72 -7.35
N ARG A 318 15.51 -1.38 -8.51
CA ARG A 318 15.28 -0.10 -9.19
C ARG A 318 15.10 -0.34 -10.68
N GLU A 319 13.97 0.10 -11.21
CA GLU A 319 13.71 0.19 -12.65
C GLU A 319 13.87 1.64 -13.11
N THR A 320 14.48 1.84 -14.28
CA THR A 320 14.70 3.16 -14.91
C THR A 320 14.29 3.20 -16.38
N ASN A 321 13.95 2.06 -16.97
CA ASN A 321 13.60 1.90 -18.38
C ASN A 321 12.08 1.93 -18.56
N PHE A 322 11.51 3.15 -18.49
CA PHE A 322 10.11 3.38 -18.83
C PHE A 322 10.02 3.74 -20.32
N LYS A 323 9.23 2.97 -21.07
CA LYS A 323 8.94 3.21 -22.48
C LYS A 323 7.61 3.92 -22.63
#